data_AF-A0A5C5YCR6-F1
#
_entry.id   AF-A0A5C5YCR6-F1
#
_cell.length_a   1.000
_cell.length_b   1.000
_cell.length_c   1.000
_cell.angle_alpha   90.00
_cell.angle_beta   90.00
_cell.angle_gamma   90.00
#
_symmetry.space_group_name_H-M   'P 1'
#
loop_
_entity.id
_entity.type
_entity.pdbx_description
1 polymer ?
#
loop_
_entity_poly.entity_id
_entity_poly.type
_entity_poly.pdbx_seq_one_letter_code
_entity_poly.pdbx_strand_id
1 'polypeptide(L)'
;MATTSKSPIAVLNAAWRVAQDALPAYSHRCSPKKFTQHQLFACLVLKKFLKTDYRGVEACLRDSSDLRSAIELEKVPHYTTLQKAADRLLLKPLARRLLDATVCSHLGRRRRVPLAAIDSTGLECTSASAYFVRRRAAVSSPWKTVVYHRFPKLSVICNVDTHFILAFETSRGPHPDVADFRPLLDDARRRVGMTSILADAGYDSEANHRHAREACGVRTVIPAKHGRPTDKPARGRYRRLMQVRFQRDAYRRRSQVETVMSMIKRRQGAHVPARSVRRQHRELRLMALAHNIMILLTRRVFDRACLTPFSPRGG
;
A
#
# COMPACT_ATOMS: atom_id res chain seq x y z
N MET A 1 9.27 -13.57 -3.68
CA MET A 1 8.50 -12.31 -3.79
C MET A 1 7.16 -12.63 -4.42
N ALA A 2 6.06 -12.07 -3.93
CA ALA A 2 4.75 -12.32 -4.52
C ALA A 2 4.70 -11.92 -6.00
N THR A 3 4.20 -12.83 -6.83
CA THR A 3 3.90 -12.55 -8.24
C THR A 3 2.68 -11.63 -8.29
N THR A 4 2.64 -10.77 -9.29
CA THR A 4 1.51 -9.86 -9.55
C THR A 4 1.05 -10.05 -10.99
N SER A 5 -0.19 -9.69 -11.30
CA SER A 5 -0.63 -9.60 -12.69
C SER A 5 0.18 -8.56 -13.50
N LYS A 6 0.48 -8.90 -14.76
CA LYS A 6 0.96 -7.96 -15.79
C LYS A 6 -0.16 -7.52 -16.75
N SER A 7 -1.34 -8.13 -16.67
CA SER A 7 -2.48 -7.82 -17.54
C SER A 7 -3.27 -6.60 -17.02
N PRO A 8 -3.41 -5.52 -17.81
CA PRO A 8 -4.22 -4.36 -17.45
C PRO A 8 -5.68 -4.72 -17.21
N ILE A 9 -6.28 -5.57 -18.06
CA ILE A 9 -7.68 -6.00 -17.96
C ILE A 9 -7.93 -6.76 -16.65
N ALA A 10 -7.02 -7.68 -16.29
CA ALA A 10 -7.13 -8.42 -15.04
C ALA A 10 -7.10 -7.47 -13.83
N VAL A 11 -6.16 -6.52 -13.81
CA VAL A 11 -6.04 -5.50 -12.74
C VAL A 11 -7.30 -4.65 -12.64
N LEU A 12 -7.82 -4.22 -13.79
CA LEU A 12 -9.03 -3.43 -13.88
C LEU A 12 -10.25 -4.19 -13.31
N ASN A 13 -10.44 -5.45 -13.70
CA ASN A 13 -11.54 -6.31 -13.21
C ASN A 13 -11.45 -6.58 -11.70
N ALA A 14 -10.25 -6.86 -11.18
CA ALA A 14 -10.09 -7.05 -9.75
C ALA A 14 -10.39 -5.76 -8.97
N ALA A 15 -9.95 -4.61 -9.47
CA ALA A 15 -10.25 -3.32 -8.86
C ALA A 15 -11.76 -3.02 -8.85
N TRP A 16 -12.44 -3.31 -9.96
CA TRP A 16 -13.88 -3.11 -10.09
C TRP A 16 -14.66 -3.97 -9.09
N ARG A 17 -14.32 -5.27 -8.99
CA ARG A 17 -14.95 -6.18 -8.03
C ARG A 17 -14.69 -5.80 -6.57
N VAL A 18 -13.45 -5.44 -6.24
CA VAL A 18 -13.12 -4.93 -4.90
C VAL A 18 -13.95 -3.69 -4.56
N ALA A 19 -14.16 -2.80 -5.52
CA ALA A 19 -14.98 -1.61 -5.29
C ALA A 19 -16.47 -1.94 -5.16
N GLN A 20 -16.99 -2.91 -5.91
CA GLN A 20 -18.36 -3.41 -5.76
C GLN A 20 -18.62 -3.94 -4.34
N ASP A 21 -17.65 -4.69 -3.79
CA ASP A 21 -17.74 -5.22 -2.43
C ASP A 21 -17.61 -4.11 -1.36
N ALA A 22 -16.90 -3.02 -1.66
CA ALA A 22 -16.52 -2.01 -0.67
C ALA A 22 -17.38 -0.74 -0.66
N LEU A 23 -17.97 -0.34 -1.78
CA LEU A 23 -18.56 0.98 -2.00
C LEU A 23 -19.98 0.87 -2.57
N PRO A 24 -20.89 1.83 -2.32
CA PRO A 24 -22.14 1.89 -3.05
C PRO A 24 -21.89 2.32 -4.51
N ALA A 25 -22.73 1.85 -5.44
CA ALA A 25 -22.60 2.17 -6.87
C ALA A 25 -22.61 3.68 -7.13
N TYR A 26 -23.41 4.44 -6.38
CA TYR A 26 -23.49 5.90 -6.46
C TYR A 26 -23.36 6.53 -5.07
N SER A 27 -22.83 7.75 -4.99
CA SER A 27 -22.62 8.46 -3.72
C SER A 27 -23.91 8.98 -3.09
N HIS A 28 -24.93 9.24 -3.93
CA HIS A 28 -26.22 9.78 -3.52
C HIS A 28 -27.28 9.40 -4.58
N ARG A 29 -28.56 9.34 -4.19
CA ARG A 29 -29.69 9.02 -5.09
C ARG A 29 -29.75 9.93 -6.32
N CYS A 30 -29.42 11.22 -6.17
CA CYS A 30 -29.42 12.22 -7.24
C CYS A 30 -28.08 12.34 -7.99
N SER A 31 -27.13 11.41 -7.78
CA SER A 31 -25.86 11.46 -8.51
C SER A 31 -26.09 11.21 -10.01
N PRO A 32 -25.34 11.86 -10.91
CA PRO A 32 -25.41 11.54 -12.33
C PRO A 32 -25.08 10.06 -12.55
N LYS A 33 -26.02 9.28 -13.10
CA LYS A 33 -25.88 7.84 -13.30
C LYS A 33 -25.01 7.46 -14.52
N LYS A 34 -24.05 8.32 -14.87
CA LYS A 34 -23.14 8.12 -16.02
C LYS A 34 -22.06 7.09 -15.73
N PHE A 35 -21.54 7.09 -14.50
CA PHE A 35 -20.47 6.19 -14.05
C PHE A 35 -20.74 5.74 -12.62
N THR A 36 -20.48 4.47 -12.34
CA THR A 36 -20.49 3.99 -10.95
C THR A 36 -19.19 4.39 -10.25
N GLN A 37 -19.23 4.48 -8.92
CA GLN A 37 -18.02 4.65 -8.11
C GLN A 37 -17.04 3.50 -8.29
N HIS A 38 -17.55 2.31 -8.61
CA HIS A 38 -16.76 1.11 -8.86
C HIS A 38 -15.91 1.26 -10.12
N GLN A 39 -16.54 1.66 -11.22
CA GLN A 39 -15.86 1.92 -12.50
C GLN A 39 -14.79 3.00 -12.34
N LEU A 40 -15.15 4.11 -11.69
CA LEU A 40 -14.21 5.21 -11.47
C LEU A 40 -13.02 4.77 -10.61
N PHE A 41 -13.24 3.96 -9.56
CA PHE A 41 -12.14 3.40 -8.78
C PHE A 41 -11.24 2.48 -9.61
N ALA A 42 -11.83 1.60 -10.43
CA ALA A 42 -11.08 0.71 -11.31
C ALA A 42 -10.16 1.50 -12.26
N CYS A 43 -10.67 2.57 -12.87
CA CYS A 43 -9.87 3.48 -13.71
C CYS A 43 -8.72 4.14 -12.94
N LEU A 44 -8.91 4.49 -11.66
CA LEU A 44 -7.83 5.03 -10.81
C LEU A 44 -6.73 4.00 -10.54
N VAL A 45 -7.11 2.74 -10.30
CA VAL A 45 -6.13 1.65 -10.13
C VAL A 45 -5.38 1.40 -11.45
N LEU A 46 -6.09 1.38 -12.58
CA LEU A 46 -5.48 1.26 -13.90
C LEU A 46 -4.47 2.37 -14.19
N LYS A 47 -4.80 3.62 -13.85
CA LYS A 47 -3.87 4.75 -13.95
C LYS A 47 -2.55 4.47 -13.22
N LYS A 48 -2.62 3.94 -11.99
CA LYS A 48 -1.43 3.59 -11.21
C LYS A 48 -0.68 2.39 -11.75
N PHE A 49 -1.41 1.39 -12.23
CA PHE A 49 -0.84 0.21 -12.86
C PHE A 49 -0.04 0.56 -14.13
N LEU A 50 -0.58 1.44 -14.99
CA LEU A 50 0.05 1.90 -16.22
C LEU A 50 1.08 3.01 -16.00
N LYS A 51 1.31 3.46 -14.76
CA LYS A 51 2.21 4.56 -14.40
C LYS A 51 1.95 5.86 -15.19
N THR A 52 0.68 6.16 -15.43
CA THR A 52 0.28 7.30 -16.25
C THR A 52 -0.48 8.36 -15.43
N ASP A 53 -0.83 9.47 -16.07
CA ASP A 53 -1.63 10.53 -15.48
C ASP A 53 -3.13 10.38 -15.82
N TYR A 54 -3.96 11.35 -15.42
CA TYR A 54 -5.40 11.28 -15.68
C TYR A 54 -5.76 11.37 -17.17
N ARG A 55 -4.96 12.07 -17.98
CA ARG A 55 -5.18 12.20 -19.42
C ARG A 55 -4.71 10.95 -20.16
N GLY A 56 -3.59 10.37 -19.72
CA GLY A 56 -3.09 9.14 -20.29
C GLY A 56 -4.02 7.95 -20.06
N VAL A 57 -4.61 7.80 -18.87
CA VAL A 57 -5.60 6.74 -18.66
C VAL A 57 -6.90 6.98 -19.45
N GLU A 58 -7.30 8.24 -19.65
CA GLU A 58 -8.42 8.59 -20.53
C GLU A 58 -8.13 8.18 -21.99
N ALA A 59 -6.93 8.48 -22.49
CA ALA A 59 -6.48 8.06 -23.82
C ALA A 59 -6.48 6.54 -23.96
N CYS A 60 -5.87 5.80 -23.01
CA CYS A 60 -5.88 4.35 -23.04
C CYS A 60 -7.31 3.75 -23.06
N LEU A 61 -8.26 4.35 -22.34
CA LEU A 61 -9.66 3.92 -22.35
C LEU A 61 -10.38 4.26 -23.67
N ARG A 62 -9.99 5.35 -24.34
CA ARG A 62 -10.51 5.71 -25.66
C ARG A 62 -10.01 4.72 -26.72
N ASP A 63 -8.73 4.38 -26.64
CA ASP A 63 -8.04 3.57 -27.65
C ASP A 63 -8.37 2.07 -27.54
N SER A 64 -8.78 1.58 -26.36
CA SER A 64 -9.10 0.16 -26.14
C SER A 64 -10.56 -0.05 -25.76
N SER A 65 -11.32 -0.71 -26.63
CA SER A 65 -12.67 -1.21 -26.31
C SER A 65 -12.65 -2.26 -25.21
N ASP A 66 -11.64 -3.14 -25.18
CA ASP A 66 -11.57 -4.25 -24.22
C ASP A 66 -11.46 -3.76 -22.77
N LEU A 67 -10.68 -2.69 -22.53
CA LEU A 67 -10.60 -2.05 -21.23
C LEU A 67 -11.96 -1.48 -20.79
N ARG A 68 -12.75 -0.96 -21.73
CA ARG A 68 -14.08 -0.42 -21.44
C ARG A 68 -15.07 -1.54 -21.15
N SER A 69 -15.13 -2.55 -22.02
CA SER A 69 -16.02 -3.69 -21.90
C SER A 69 -15.76 -4.51 -20.63
N ALA A 70 -14.50 -4.59 -20.17
CA ALA A 70 -14.13 -5.29 -18.95
C ALA A 70 -14.88 -4.81 -17.69
N ILE A 71 -15.22 -3.52 -17.62
CA ILE A 71 -15.95 -2.92 -16.50
C ILE A 71 -17.27 -2.26 -16.94
N GLU A 72 -17.81 -2.70 -18.08
CA GLU A 72 -19.10 -2.25 -18.62
C GLU A 72 -19.17 -0.73 -18.78
N LEU A 73 -18.10 -0.13 -19.30
CA LEU A 73 -17.98 1.32 -19.43
C LEU A 73 -18.52 1.81 -20.79
N GLU A 74 -19.74 2.32 -20.82
CA GLU A 74 -20.37 2.84 -22.04
C GLU A 74 -19.69 4.10 -22.59
N LYS A 75 -19.20 4.98 -21.71
CA LYS A 75 -18.57 6.26 -22.08
C LYS A 75 -17.23 6.42 -21.41
N VAL A 76 -16.26 7.04 -22.06
CA VAL A 76 -14.96 7.31 -21.43
C VAL A 76 -15.10 8.46 -20.42
N PRO A 77 -14.75 8.29 -19.13
CA PRO A 77 -14.73 9.38 -18.17
C PRO A 77 -13.63 10.36 -18.52
N HIS A 78 -14.00 11.63 -18.72
CA HIS A 78 -13.03 12.71 -18.91
C HIS A 78 -12.04 12.81 -17.74
N TYR A 79 -10.80 13.23 -17.98
CA TYR A 79 -9.72 13.26 -16.98
C TYR A 79 -10.10 14.00 -15.69
N THR A 80 -10.90 15.07 -15.78
CA THR A 80 -11.39 15.82 -14.61
C THR A 80 -12.39 15.02 -13.78
N THR A 81 -13.14 14.11 -14.39
CA THR A 81 -14.05 13.17 -13.69
C THR A 81 -13.24 12.21 -12.83
N LEU A 82 -12.16 11.65 -13.38
CA LEU A 82 -11.25 10.76 -12.63
C LEU A 82 -10.52 11.52 -11.52
N GLN A 83 -10.09 12.75 -11.77
CA GLN A 83 -9.49 13.61 -10.75
C GLN A 83 -10.46 13.86 -9.58
N LYS A 84 -11.71 14.23 -9.87
CA LYS A 84 -12.76 14.44 -8.85
C LYS A 84 -13.10 13.13 -8.12
N ALA A 85 -13.11 12.01 -8.84
CA ALA A 85 -13.30 10.69 -8.25
C ALA A 85 -12.17 10.34 -7.28
N ALA A 86 -10.91 10.61 -7.61
CA ALA A 86 -9.78 10.41 -6.70
C ALA A 86 -9.93 11.26 -5.43
N ASP A 87 -10.37 12.51 -5.57
CA ASP A 87 -10.60 13.41 -4.44
C ASP A 87 -11.71 12.91 -3.49
N ARG A 88 -12.71 12.21 -4.02
CA ARG A 88 -13.83 11.62 -3.25
C ARG A 88 -13.53 10.23 -2.71
N LEU A 89 -13.09 9.30 -3.56
CA LEU A 89 -13.00 7.86 -3.25
C LEU A 89 -11.78 7.49 -2.41
N LEU A 90 -10.73 8.31 -2.43
CA LEU A 90 -9.49 8.05 -1.69
C LEU A 90 -9.41 8.81 -0.37
N LEU A 91 -10.57 9.25 0.14
CA LEU A 91 -10.71 9.69 1.53
C LEU A 91 -10.39 8.53 2.47
N LYS A 92 -9.79 8.84 3.63
CA LYS A 92 -9.30 7.84 4.59
C LYS A 92 -10.35 6.77 4.97
N PRO A 93 -11.62 7.11 5.26
CA PRO A 93 -12.64 6.10 5.58
C PRO A 93 -12.95 5.16 4.41
N LEU A 94 -13.07 5.69 3.19
CA LEU A 94 -13.37 4.88 2.00
C LEU A 94 -12.16 4.03 1.58
N ALA A 95 -10.94 4.56 1.69
CA ALA A 95 -9.73 3.80 1.44
C ALA A 95 -9.57 2.63 2.43
N ARG A 96 -9.97 2.82 3.70
CA ARG A 96 -10.03 1.74 4.70
C ARG A 96 -11.04 0.66 4.32
N ARG A 97 -12.25 1.03 3.88
CA ARG A 97 -13.25 0.08 3.37
C ARG A 97 -12.76 -0.71 2.16
N LEU A 98 -12.09 -0.04 1.23
CA LEU A 98 -11.46 -0.70 0.08
C LEU A 98 -10.35 -1.67 0.53
N LEU A 99 -9.51 -1.26 1.48
CA LEU A 99 -8.51 -2.15 2.07
C LEU A 99 -9.17 -3.36 2.74
N ASP A 100 -10.25 -3.16 3.52
CA ASP A 100 -11.03 -4.24 4.13
C ASP A 100 -11.46 -5.26 3.08
N ALA A 101 -12.10 -4.80 1.99
CA ALA A 101 -12.52 -5.66 0.90
C ALA A 101 -11.35 -6.44 0.27
N THR A 102 -10.18 -5.79 0.07
CA THR A 102 -9.01 -6.51 -0.43
C THR A 102 -8.52 -7.61 0.53
N VAL A 103 -8.49 -7.33 1.84
CA VAL A 103 -8.07 -8.30 2.87
C VAL A 103 -9.07 -9.45 2.99
N CYS A 104 -10.38 -9.14 2.97
CA CYS A 104 -11.47 -10.14 2.94
C CYS A 104 -11.29 -11.10 1.76
N SER A 105 -11.05 -10.55 0.58
CA SER A 105 -10.86 -11.31 -0.66
C SER A 105 -9.59 -12.18 -0.64
N HIS A 106 -8.51 -11.71 0.01
CA HIS A 106 -7.23 -12.42 0.03
C HIS A 106 -7.13 -13.52 1.11
N LEU A 107 -7.64 -13.25 2.32
CA LEU A 107 -7.45 -14.11 3.50
C LEU A 107 -8.71 -14.92 3.88
N GLY A 108 -9.84 -14.64 3.24
CA GLY A 108 -11.10 -15.33 3.51
C GLY A 108 -11.63 -15.12 4.93
N ARG A 109 -12.24 -16.16 5.51
CA ARG A 109 -12.95 -16.09 6.81
C ARG A 109 -12.02 -16.09 8.03
N ARG A 110 -10.93 -16.86 8.02
CA ARG A 110 -10.09 -17.05 9.23
C ARG A 110 -9.12 -15.90 9.51
N ARG A 111 -8.76 -15.08 8.50
CA ARG A 111 -7.95 -13.84 8.61
C ARG A 111 -6.84 -13.86 9.66
N ARG A 112 -6.01 -14.91 9.65
CA ARG A 112 -4.84 -15.04 10.54
C ARG A 112 -3.56 -14.75 9.78
N VAL A 113 -2.70 -13.92 10.38
CA VAL A 113 -1.36 -13.62 9.88
C VAL A 113 -0.35 -13.95 10.99
N PRO A 114 0.39 -15.07 10.91
CA PRO A 114 1.35 -15.44 11.96
C PRO A 114 2.41 -14.36 12.18
N LEU A 115 2.94 -13.81 11.09
CA LEU A 115 4.02 -12.85 11.10
C LEU A 115 3.73 -11.66 10.19
N ALA A 116 3.71 -10.48 10.79
CA ALA A 116 3.61 -9.21 10.08
C ALA A 116 4.91 -8.42 10.21
N ALA A 117 5.14 -7.47 9.31
CA ALA A 117 6.25 -6.53 9.41
C ALA A 117 5.74 -5.09 9.16
N ILE A 118 6.31 -4.13 9.89
CA ILE A 118 6.04 -2.70 9.75
C ILE A 118 7.29 -1.97 9.26
N ASP A 119 7.08 -1.05 8.34
CA ASP A 119 8.10 -0.12 7.86
C ASP A 119 7.45 1.08 7.18
N SER A 120 8.24 2.12 6.97
CA SER A 120 7.80 3.31 6.27
C SER A 120 8.74 3.69 5.13
N THR A 121 8.21 4.41 4.16
CA THR A 121 9.02 4.94 3.06
C THR A 121 8.59 6.35 2.71
N GLY A 122 9.57 7.23 2.49
CA GLY A 122 9.37 8.48 1.79
C GLY A 122 9.25 8.26 0.27
N LEU A 123 8.45 9.09 -0.38
CA LEU A 123 8.38 9.21 -1.83
C LEU A 123 8.66 10.66 -2.25
N GLU A 124 9.18 10.84 -3.46
CA GLU A 124 9.55 12.16 -3.97
C GLU A 124 8.34 12.88 -4.58
N CYS A 125 8.27 14.20 -4.45
CA CYS A 125 7.14 14.99 -4.96
C CYS A 125 7.23 15.32 -6.46
N THR A 126 8.42 15.21 -7.06
CA THR A 126 8.60 15.59 -8.47
C THR A 126 9.49 14.59 -9.17
N SER A 127 9.23 14.36 -10.46
CA SER A 127 10.08 13.59 -11.35
C SER A 127 11.22 14.42 -11.95
N ALA A 128 11.52 15.60 -11.37
CA ALA A 128 12.60 16.45 -11.87
C ALA A 128 13.89 15.62 -11.80
N SER A 129 14.49 15.35 -12.96
CA SER A 129 15.68 14.51 -13.01
C SER A 129 16.77 15.12 -12.13
N ALA A 130 17.55 14.27 -11.46
CA ALA A 130 18.70 14.74 -10.70
C ALA A 130 19.60 15.65 -11.57
N TYR A 131 19.64 15.43 -12.88
CA TYR A 131 20.32 16.27 -13.86
C TYR A 131 19.69 17.66 -14.06
N PHE A 132 18.35 17.78 -14.15
CA PHE A 132 17.66 19.08 -14.21
C PHE A 132 17.84 19.88 -12.92
N VAL A 133 17.81 19.19 -11.78
CA VAL A 133 18.08 19.78 -10.46
C VAL A 133 19.53 20.24 -10.36
N ARG A 134 20.50 19.41 -10.78
CA ARG A 134 21.94 19.76 -10.83
C ARG A 134 22.20 20.97 -11.73
N ARG A 135 21.53 21.08 -12.88
CA ARG A 135 21.73 22.21 -13.81
C ARG A 135 21.21 23.54 -13.23
N ARG A 136 20.12 23.54 -12.47
CA ARG A 136 19.68 24.74 -11.70
C ARG A 136 20.62 25.06 -10.53
N ALA A 137 21.20 24.04 -9.90
CA ALA A 137 22.18 24.22 -8.82
C ALA A 137 23.53 24.75 -9.32
N ALA A 138 23.87 24.57 -10.60
CA ALA A 138 25.09 25.14 -11.20
C ALA A 138 25.11 26.68 -11.24
N VAL A 139 23.96 27.34 -11.06
CA VAL A 139 23.88 28.82 -10.91
C VAL A 139 24.23 29.24 -9.46
N SER A 140 24.35 28.32 -8.51
CA SER A 140 24.89 28.58 -7.16
C SER A 140 25.37 27.28 -6.46
N SER A 141 26.66 27.00 -6.63
CA SER A 141 27.49 25.98 -5.94
C SER A 141 27.25 24.49 -6.29
N PRO A 142 28.33 23.67 -6.42
CA PRO A 142 28.26 22.40 -7.16
C PRO A 142 27.62 21.21 -6.42
N TRP A 143 27.23 21.35 -5.14
CA TRP A 143 26.83 20.21 -4.31
C TRP A 143 25.68 20.51 -3.33
N LYS A 144 24.59 21.13 -3.80
CA LYS A 144 23.33 21.09 -3.05
C LYS A 144 22.52 19.87 -3.46
N THR A 145 22.64 18.78 -2.68
CA THR A 145 21.61 17.76 -2.63
C THR A 145 20.29 18.47 -2.34
N VAL A 146 19.31 18.42 -3.26
CA VAL A 146 17.97 18.92 -2.97
C VAL A 146 17.35 17.99 -1.94
N VAL A 147 17.61 18.30 -0.68
CA VAL A 147 16.95 17.68 0.45
C VAL A 147 15.55 18.27 0.47
N TYR A 148 14.57 17.52 -0.04
CA TYR A 148 13.17 17.89 0.14
C TYR A 148 12.88 17.92 1.64
N HIS A 149 12.79 19.12 2.23
CA HIS A 149 12.50 19.30 3.66
C HIS A 149 11.19 18.62 4.10
N ARG A 150 10.28 18.36 3.16
CA ARG A 150 9.04 17.63 3.40
C ARG A 150 8.72 16.69 2.26
N PHE A 151 8.39 15.44 2.58
CA PHE A 151 8.08 14.40 1.60
C PHE A 151 6.82 13.61 2.02
N PRO A 152 5.99 13.14 1.06
CA PRO A 152 4.95 12.17 1.33
C PRO A 152 5.55 10.90 1.91
N LYS A 153 5.02 10.45 3.04
CA LYS A 153 5.47 9.25 3.75
C LYS A 153 4.34 8.23 3.81
N LEU A 154 4.65 7.00 3.43
CA LEU A 154 3.75 5.86 3.48
C LEU A 154 4.29 4.85 4.48
N SER A 155 3.57 4.61 5.55
CA SER A 155 3.87 3.60 6.57
C SER A 155 2.92 2.42 6.34
N VAL A 156 3.44 1.18 6.29
CA VAL A 156 2.62 -0.02 6.02
C VAL A 156 2.91 -1.13 7.01
N ILE A 157 1.88 -1.90 7.34
CA ILE A 157 2.02 -3.23 7.92
C ILE A 157 1.66 -4.23 6.84
N CYS A 158 2.53 -5.21 6.58
CA CYS A 158 2.28 -6.26 5.60
C CYS A 158 2.40 -7.66 6.19
N ASN A 159 1.72 -8.62 5.55
CA ASN A 159 1.99 -10.05 5.74
C ASN A 159 3.36 -10.38 5.11
N VAL A 160 4.26 -10.95 5.90
CA VAL A 160 5.63 -11.28 5.49
C VAL A 160 5.68 -12.36 4.40
N ASP A 161 4.71 -13.28 4.40
CA ASP A 161 4.71 -14.43 3.49
C ASP A 161 4.09 -14.08 2.13
N THR A 162 3.05 -13.23 2.12
CA THR A 162 2.27 -12.90 0.91
C THR A 162 2.51 -11.50 0.36
N HIS A 163 3.31 -10.67 1.04
CA HIS A 163 3.55 -9.26 0.69
C HIS A 163 2.28 -8.40 0.66
N PHE A 164 1.19 -8.89 1.26
CA PHE A 164 -0.11 -8.23 1.26
C PHE A 164 -0.16 -7.14 2.35
N ILE A 165 -0.62 -5.95 2.01
CA ILE A 165 -0.74 -4.84 2.95
C ILE A 165 -1.99 -5.06 3.81
N LEU A 166 -1.80 -5.00 5.12
CA LEU A 166 -2.83 -5.22 6.15
C LEU A 166 -3.31 -3.89 6.74
N ALA A 167 -2.44 -2.90 6.82
CA ALA A 167 -2.76 -1.53 7.18
C ALA A 167 -1.77 -0.57 6.51
N PHE A 168 -2.20 0.65 6.25
CA PHE A 168 -1.31 1.73 5.83
C PHE A 168 -1.72 3.06 6.48
N GLU A 169 -0.75 3.94 6.70
CA GLU A 169 -0.95 5.32 7.09
C GLU A 169 -0.17 6.25 6.16
N THR A 170 -0.73 7.43 5.93
CA THR A 170 -0.13 8.45 5.07
C THR A 170 0.18 9.69 5.90
N SER A 171 1.44 10.08 5.92
CA SER A 171 1.92 11.23 6.69
C SER A 171 2.85 12.10 5.83
N ARG A 172 3.35 13.18 6.43
CA ARG A 172 4.33 14.06 5.82
C ARG A 172 5.61 14.00 6.63
N GLY A 173 6.70 13.58 6.00
CA GLY A 173 8.03 13.59 6.60
C GLY A 173 8.61 15.00 6.72
N PRO A 174 9.64 15.19 7.57
CA PRO A 174 10.17 14.21 8.51
C PRO A 174 9.20 14.02 9.70
N HIS A 175 8.88 12.76 10.00
CA HIS A 175 8.01 12.37 11.11
C HIS A 175 8.56 11.09 11.74
N PRO A 176 8.76 11.02 13.08
CA PRO A 176 9.30 9.84 13.74
C PRO A 176 8.42 8.60 13.56
N ASP A 177 9.02 7.49 13.12
CA ASP A 177 8.33 6.22 12.91
C ASP A 177 7.69 5.64 14.17
N VAL A 178 8.30 5.88 15.32
CA VAL A 178 7.81 5.41 16.63
C VAL A 178 6.33 5.78 16.89
N ALA A 179 5.87 6.93 16.37
CA ALA A 179 4.51 7.42 16.56
C ALA A 179 3.47 6.70 15.69
N ASP A 180 3.88 6.20 14.52
CA ASP A 180 3.00 5.50 13.58
C ASP A 180 2.68 4.06 14.03
N PHE A 181 3.49 3.48 14.94
CA PHE A 181 3.39 2.08 15.33
C PHE A 181 2.01 1.69 15.87
N ARG A 182 1.54 2.38 16.92
CA ARG A 182 0.29 2.01 17.62
C ARG A 182 -0.94 2.20 16.74
N PRO A 183 -1.16 3.38 16.10
CA PRO A 183 -2.34 3.57 15.26
C PRO A 183 -2.42 2.57 14.11
N LEU A 184 -1.26 2.21 13.55
CA LEU A 184 -1.18 1.28 12.42
C LEU A 184 -1.41 -0.17 12.86
N LEU A 185 -0.85 -0.58 14.00
CA LEU A 185 -1.09 -1.89 14.59
C LEU A 185 -2.57 -2.08 14.94
N ASP A 186 -3.20 -1.08 15.55
CA ASP A 186 -4.62 -1.13 15.90
C ASP A 186 -5.49 -1.23 14.64
N ASP A 187 -5.15 -0.51 13.56
CA ASP A 187 -5.86 -0.60 12.27
C ASP A 187 -5.69 -1.97 11.61
N ALA A 188 -4.50 -2.57 11.67
CA ALA A 188 -4.27 -3.91 11.16
C ALA A 188 -5.04 -4.97 11.97
N ARG A 189 -5.06 -4.84 13.30
CA ARG A 189 -5.75 -5.79 14.19
C ARG A 189 -7.26 -5.81 14.04
N ARG A 190 -7.87 -4.70 13.62
CA ARG A 190 -9.30 -4.69 13.25
C ARG A 190 -9.61 -5.60 12.05
N ARG A 191 -8.62 -5.89 11.21
CA ARG A 191 -8.78 -6.69 9.98
C ARG A 191 -8.35 -8.13 10.14
N VAL A 192 -7.26 -8.37 10.89
CA VAL A 192 -6.61 -9.67 10.99
C VAL A 192 -6.14 -9.98 12.41
N GLY A 193 -6.23 -11.25 12.79
CA GLY A 193 -5.55 -11.77 13.98
C GLY A 193 -4.07 -12.00 13.66
N MET A 194 -3.18 -11.30 14.35
CA MET A 194 -1.73 -11.47 14.18
C MET A 194 -1.05 -11.96 15.45
N THR A 195 0.00 -12.78 15.28
CA THR A 195 0.73 -13.36 16.42
C THR A 195 2.01 -12.59 16.73
N SER A 196 2.71 -12.13 15.70
CA SER A 196 3.97 -11.40 15.85
C SER A 196 4.14 -10.30 14.82
N ILE A 197 4.84 -9.24 15.21
CA ILE A 197 5.19 -8.11 14.35
C ILE A 197 6.68 -7.79 14.42
N LEU A 198 7.30 -7.63 13.25
CA LEU A 198 8.70 -7.25 13.06
C LEU A 198 8.79 -5.76 12.76
N ALA A 199 9.73 -5.03 13.36
CA ALA A 199 9.96 -3.61 13.07
C ALA A 199 11.45 -3.26 13.19
N ASP A 200 11.86 -2.17 12.54
CA ASP A 200 13.21 -1.63 12.70
C ASP A 200 13.42 -0.97 14.08
N ALA A 201 14.67 -0.60 14.39
CA ALA A 201 15.01 0.08 15.64
C ALA A 201 14.41 1.50 15.77
N GLY A 202 13.94 2.11 14.68
CA GLY A 202 13.19 3.36 14.71
C GLY A 202 11.84 3.25 15.41
N TYR A 203 11.26 2.05 15.46
CA TYR A 203 10.02 1.77 16.20
C TYR A 203 10.22 1.32 17.65
N ASP A 204 11.48 1.10 18.09
CA ASP A 204 11.79 0.62 19.44
C ASP A 204 11.43 1.65 20.51
N SER A 205 10.41 1.30 21.30
CA SER A 205 10.07 1.98 22.55
C SER A 205 9.38 1.00 23.48
N GLU A 206 9.62 1.12 24.80
CA GLU A 206 8.96 0.27 25.80
C GLU A 206 7.43 0.43 25.72
N ALA A 207 6.97 1.64 25.41
CA ALA A 207 5.58 1.98 25.22
C ALA A 207 4.95 1.22 24.03
N ASN A 208 5.66 1.08 22.90
CA ASN A 208 5.19 0.30 21.75
C ASN A 208 5.20 -1.21 22.05
N HIS A 209 6.23 -1.70 22.73
CA HIS A 209 6.29 -3.10 23.14
C HIS A 209 5.15 -3.48 24.09
N ARG A 210 4.88 -2.66 25.11
CA ARG A 210 3.75 -2.84 26.03
C ARG A 210 2.42 -2.84 25.30
N HIS A 211 2.17 -1.85 24.45
CA HIS A 211 0.93 -1.78 23.66
C HIS A 211 0.72 -3.05 22.84
N ALA A 212 1.72 -3.47 22.07
CA ALA A 212 1.62 -4.67 21.26
C ALA A 212 1.40 -5.94 22.10
N ARG A 213 2.18 -6.14 23.16
CA ARG A 213 2.20 -7.41 23.91
C ARG A 213 1.06 -7.52 24.91
N GLU A 214 0.78 -6.45 25.64
CA GLU A 214 -0.17 -6.45 26.77
C GLU A 214 -1.58 -6.11 26.28
N ALA A 215 -1.74 -5.03 25.50
CA ALA A 215 -3.06 -4.61 25.03
C ALA A 215 -3.52 -5.41 23.80
N CYS A 216 -2.60 -5.76 22.90
CA CYS A 216 -2.93 -6.41 21.63
C CYS A 216 -2.64 -7.92 21.57
N GLY A 217 -1.90 -8.49 22.53
CA GLY A 217 -1.49 -9.90 22.50
C GLY A 217 -0.54 -10.27 21.34
N VAL A 218 0.15 -9.29 20.77
CA VAL A 218 1.07 -9.43 19.64
C VAL A 218 2.52 -9.37 20.11
N ARG A 219 3.31 -10.40 19.79
CA ARG A 219 4.74 -10.42 20.11
C ARG A 219 5.51 -9.47 19.17
N THR A 220 6.33 -8.61 19.73
CA THR A 220 7.17 -7.67 18.98
C THR A 220 8.60 -8.18 18.86
N VAL A 221 9.19 -8.14 17.67
CA VAL A 221 10.63 -8.37 17.45
C VAL A 221 11.21 -7.11 16.84
N ILE A 222 11.77 -6.26 17.72
CA ILE A 222 12.29 -4.94 17.39
C ILE A 222 13.67 -4.81 18.05
N PRO A 223 14.74 -4.48 17.33
CA PRO A 223 16.04 -4.31 17.94
C PRO A 223 16.01 -3.16 18.97
N ALA A 224 16.48 -3.42 20.19
CA ALA A 224 16.56 -2.43 21.26
C ALA A 224 17.72 -1.43 21.04
N LYS A 225 17.72 -0.75 19.89
CA LYS A 225 18.80 0.16 19.45
C LYS A 225 18.32 1.61 19.28
N HIS A 226 17.10 1.93 19.70
CA HIS A 226 16.63 3.31 19.63
C HIS A 226 17.37 4.21 20.62
N GLY A 227 17.91 5.32 20.13
CA GLY A 227 18.68 6.30 20.90
C GLY A 227 20.20 6.22 20.67
N ARG A 228 20.97 6.87 21.55
CA ARG A 228 22.44 6.90 21.46
C ARG A 228 23.01 5.49 21.74
N PRO A 229 23.97 5.00 20.94
CA PRO A 229 24.66 3.74 21.22
C PRO A 229 25.23 3.72 22.64
N THR A 230 24.99 2.63 23.36
CA THR A 230 25.47 2.42 24.72
C THR A 230 25.62 0.93 25.00
N ASP A 231 26.61 0.57 25.81
CA ASP A 231 26.79 -0.80 26.30
C ASP A 231 25.90 -1.12 27.51
N LYS A 232 25.21 -0.11 28.05
CA LYS A 232 24.33 -0.28 29.20
C LYS A 232 23.11 -1.15 28.82
N PRO A 233 22.63 -2.02 29.72
CA PRO A 233 21.41 -2.78 29.49
C PRO A 233 20.23 -1.86 29.18
N ALA A 234 19.41 -2.26 28.22
CA ALA A 234 18.21 -1.51 27.87
C ALA A 234 17.28 -1.36 29.09
N ARG A 235 16.72 -0.16 29.22
CA ARG A 235 15.70 0.15 30.24
C ARG A 235 14.33 -0.30 29.74
N GLY A 236 13.52 -0.87 30.63
CA GLY A 236 12.21 -1.42 30.31
C GLY A 236 12.24 -2.93 30.12
N ARG A 237 11.15 -3.59 30.53
CA ARG A 237 11.02 -5.05 30.57
C ARG A 237 11.20 -5.63 29.17
N TYR A 238 10.49 -5.09 28.18
CA TYR A 238 10.49 -5.64 26.84
C TYR A 238 11.68 -5.22 26.01
N ARG A 239 12.18 -3.99 26.16
CA ARG A 239 13.43 -3.59 25.51
C ARG A 239 14.60 -4.46 25.97
N ARG A 240 14.69 -4.75 27.27
CA ARG A 240 15.68 -5.70 27.81
C ARG A 240 15.47 -7.12 27.29
N LEU A 241 14.21 -7.56 27.17
CA LEU A 241 13.90 -8.84 26.53
C LEU A 241 14.40 -8.90 25.08
N MET A 242 14.28 -7.81 24.31
CA MET A 242 14.78 -7.71 22.94
C MET A 242 16.31 -7.63 22.85
N GLN A 243 17.01 -7.27 23.93
CA GLN A 243 18.47 -7.34 23.99
C GLN A 243 18.95 -8.77 24.29
N VAL A 244 18.29 -9.47 25.21
CA VAL A 244 18.73 -10.79 25.71
C VAL A 244 18.18 -11.96 24.90
N ARG A 245 16.92 -11.91 24.47
CA ARG A 245 16.21 -13.00 23.78
C ARG A 245 15.73 -12.59 22.39
N PHE A 246 16.63 -11.99 21.61
CA PHE A 246 16.31 -11.52 20.26
C PHE A 246 16.17 -12.69 19.28
N GLN A 247 15.00 -12.83 18.66
CA GLN A 247 14.74 -13.86 17.65
C GLN A 247 15.33 -13.45 16.29
N ARG A 248 16.63 -13.67 16.10
CA ARG A 248 17.37 -13.29 14.88
C ARG A 248 16.75 -13.87 13.61
N ASP A 249 16.34 -15.14 13.62
CA ASP A 249 15.80 -15.80 12.43
C ASP A 249 14.45 -15.23 12.00
N ALA A 250 13.56 -14.96 12.96
CA ALA A 250 12.31 -14.25 12.69
C ALA A 250 12.59 -12.83 12.17
N TYR A 251 13.55 -12.12 12.78
CA TYR A 251 13.90 -10.76 12.40
C TYR A 251 14.48 -10.65 10.98
N ARG A 252 15.22 -11.65 10.49
CA ARG A 252 15.71 -11.69 9.10
C ARG A 252 14.58 -11.53 8.08
N ARG A 253 13.36 -11.98 8.42
CA ARG A 253 12.18 -11.84 7.56
C ARG A 253 11.60 -10.43 7.54
N ARG A 254 12.10 -9.49 8.36
CA ARG A 254 11.69 -8.07 8.31
C ARG A 254 11.91 -7.49 6.92
N SER A 255 13.00 -7.85 6.24
CA SER A 255 13.33 -7.38 4.88
C SER A 255 12.21 -7.59 3.84
N GLN A 256 11.22 -8.44 4.12
CA GLN A 256 10.05 -8.59 3.25
C GLN A 256 9.20 -7.31 3.17
N VAL A 257 9.17 -6.46 4.20
CA VAL A 257 8.46 -5.17 4.13
C VAL A 257 9.19 -4.17 3.21
N GLU A 258 10.52 -4.16 3.22
CA GLU A 258 11.32 -3.37 2.27
C GLU A 258 11.08 -3.85 0.84
N THR A 259 10.88 -5.16 0.67
CA THR A 259 10.44 -5.75 -0.61
C THR A 259 9.08 -5.21 -1.04
N VAL A 260 8.10 -5.09 -0.14
CA VAL A 260 6.80 -4.45 -0.43
C VAL A 260 7.00 -3.00 -0.89
N MET A 261 7.82 -2.22 -0.18
CA MET A 261 8.10 -0.83 -0.57
C MET A 261 8.77 -0.74 -1.94
N SER A 262 9.72 -1.63 -2.22
CA SER A 262 10.38 -1.76 -3.52
C SER A 262 9.40 -2.13 -4.63
N MET A 263 8.50 -3.09 -4.39
CA MET A 263 7.45 -3.49 -5.34
C MET A 263 6.55 -2.30 -5.69
N ILE A 264 6.09 -1.54 -4.69
CA ILE A 264 5.27 -0.34 -4.91
C ILE A 264 6.02 0.65 -5.81
N LYS A 265 7.25 1.03 -5.43
CA LYS A 265 8.04 2.02 -6.19
C LYS A 265 8.36 1.57 -7.61
N ARG A 266 8.78 0.32 -7.80
CA ARG A 266 9.14 -0.21 -9.12
C ARG A 266 7.94 -0.35 -10.04
N ARG A 267 6.77 -0.73 -9.52
CA ARG A 267 5.57 -1.00 -10.32
C ARG A 267 4.70 0.22 -10.54
N GLN A 268 4.73 1.20 -9.64
CA GLN A 268 3.80 2.34 -9.68
C GLN A 268 4.52 3.70 -9.72
N GLY A 269 5.85 3.70 -9.69
CA GLY A 269 6.69 4.90 -9.64
C GLY A 269 7.10 5.27 -8.21
N ALA A 270 8.27 5.91 -8.09
CA ALA A 270 8.78 6.45 -6.82
C ALA A 270 8.32 7.89 -6.51
N HIS A 271 7.48 8.46 -7.38
CA HIS A 271 7.08 9.85 -7.34
C HIS A 271 5.57 10.00 -7.07
N VAL A 272 5.22 11.04 -6.33
CA VAL A 272 3.86 11.46 -6.04
C VAL A 272 3.67 12.87 -6.64
N PRO A 273 3.29 12.98 -7.92
CA PRO A 273 3.23 14.26 -8.64
C PRO A 273 2.16 15.23 -8.13
N ALA A 274 1.26 14.78 -7.26
CA ALA A 274 0.27 15.66 -6.64
C ALA A 274 0.91 16.85 -5.92
N ARG A 275 0.46 18.07 -6.24
CA ARG A 275 1.00 19.31 -5.67
C ARG A 275 0.50 19.64 -4.26
N SER A 276 -0.72 19.22 -3.92
CA SER A 276 -1.31 19.48 -2.60
C SER A 276 -1.17 18.28 -1.67
N VAL A 277 -0.87 18.52 -0.39
CA VAL A 277 -0.70 17.48 0.63
C VAL A 277 -1.89 16.53 0.71
N ARG A 278 -3.12 17.07 0.62
CA ARG A 278 -4.35 16.27 0.61
C ARG A 278 -4.38 15.28 -0.56
N ARG A 279 -3.96 15.71 -1.76
CA ARG A 279 -3.89 14.86 -2.95
C ARG A 279 -2.72 13.88 -2.90
N GLN A 280 -1.58 14.28 -2.33
CA GLN A 280 -0.45 13.39 -2.09
C GLN A 280 -0.88 12.21 -1.19
N HIS A 281 -1.58 12.50 -0.08
CA HIS A 281 -2.09 11.45 0.79
C HIS A 281 -3.05 10.51 0.05
N ARG A 282 -3.98 11.05 -0.76
CA ARG A 282 -4.89 10.23 -1.59
C ARG A 282 -4.14 9.33 -2.56
N GLU A 283 -3.09 9.86 -3.19
CA GLU A 283 -2.26 9.12 -4.13
C GLU A 283 -1.48 7.99 -3.47
N LEU A 284 -0.92 8.21 -2.27
CA LEU A 284 -0.29 7.16 -1.47
C LEU A 284 -1.26 6.04 -1.08
N ARG A 285 -2.50 6.38 -0.71
CA ARG A 285 -3.56 5.38 -0.43
C ARG A 285 -3.86 4.55 -1.66
N LEU A 286 -3.98 5.20 -2.82
CA LEU A 286 -4.20 4.49 -4.08
C LEU A 286 -3.04 3.55 -4.40
N MET A 287 -1.79 3.95 -4.11
CA MET A 287 -0.62 3.09 -4.33
C MET A 287 -0.66 1.82 -3.47
N ALA A 288 -1.02 1.95 -2.20
CA ALA A 288 -1.19 0.79 -1.31
C ALA A 288 -2.33 -0.14 -1.76
N LEU A 289 -3.48 0.44 -2.13
CA LEU A 289 -4.63 -0.33 -2.62
C LEU A 289 -4.34 -1.05 -3.95
N ALA A 290 -3.71 -0.36 -4.90
CA ALA A 290 -3.32 -0.93 -6.19
C ALA A 290 -2.32 -2.08 -6.02
N HIS A 291 -1.39 -1.98 -5.07
CA HIS A 291 -0.47 -3.08 -4.73
C HIS A 291 -1.20 -4.35 -4.31
N ASN A 292 -2.16 -4.24 -3.38
CA ASN A 292 -2.97 -5.38 -2.97
C ASN A 292 -3.78 -5.99 -4.13
N ILE A 293 -4.38 -5.14 -4.96
CA ILE A 293 -5.18 -5.59 -6.12
C ILE A 293 -4.30 -6.35 -7.13
N MET A 294 -3.08 -5.88 -7.38
CA MET A 294 -2.13 -6.55 -8.25
C MET A 294 -1.73 -7.95 -7.72
N ILE A 295 -1.72 -8.16 -6.41
CA ILE A 295 -1.44 -9.46 -5.77
C ILE A 295 -2.66 -10.39 -5.78
N LEU A 296 -3.88 -9.86 -5.54
CA LEU A 296 -5.13 -10.64 -5.50
C LEU A 296 -5.33 -11.52 -6.74
N LEU A 297 -4.94 -11.00 -7.91
CA LEU A 297 -5.11 -11.67 -9.19
C LEU A 297 -4.26 -12.92 -9.34
N THR A 298 -3.05 -12.90 -8.81
CA THR A 298 -2.14 -14.04 -8.91
C THR A 298 -2.74 -15.26 -8.22
N ARG A 299 -3.31 -15.09 -7.02
CA ARG A 299 -3.93 -16.21 -6.30
C ARG A 299 -5.16 -16.77 -7.00
N ARG A 300 -6.06 -15.92 -7.50
CA ARG A 300 -7.27 -16.41 -8.20
C ARG A 300 -6.95 -17.18 -9.48
N VAL A 301 -5.84 -16.87 -10.15
CA VAL A 301 -5.37 -17.64 -11.32
C VAL A 301 -4.88 -19.02 -10.87
N PHE A 302 -4.12 -19.11 -9.77
CA PHE A 302 -3.68 -20.39 -9.21
C PHE A 302 -4.83 -21.23 -8.65
N ASP A 303 -5.76 -20.62 -7.90
CA ASP A 303 -6.91 -21.32 -7.33
C ASP A 303 -7.86 -21.84 -8.44
N ARG A 304 -8.00 -21.13 -9.57
CA ARG A 304 -8.76 -21.60 -10.75
C ARG A 304 -8.06 -22.71 -11.51
N ALA A 305 -6.73 -22.68 -11.64
CA ALA A 305 -5.97 -23.76 -12.27
C ALA A 305 -6.07 -25.08 -11.49
N CYS A 306 -6.20 -25.02 -10.16
CA CYS A 306 -6.46 -26.20 -9.33
C CYS A 306 -7.91 -26.71 -9.39
N LEU A 307 -8.85 -25.95 -9.99
CA LEU A 307 -10.27 -26.29 -10.08
C LEU A 307 -10.71 -26.74 -11.48
N THR A 308 -9.82 -26.72 -12.47
CA THR A 308 -10.06 -27.40 -13.75
C THR A 308 -9.60 -28.85 -13.61
N PRO A 309 -10.51 -29.85 -13.47
CA PRO A 309 -10.11 -31.24 -13.59
C PRO A 309 -9.49 -31.43 -14.99
N PHE A 310 -8.30 -32.02 -15.01
CA PHE A 310 -7.68 -32.48 -16.23
C PHE A 310 -8.63 -33.51 -16.83
N SER A 311 -9.33 -33.16 -17.90
CA SER A 311 -10.14 -34.10 -18.67
C SER A 311 -9.24 -34.66 -19.75
N PRO A 312 -8.70 -35.89 -19.62
CA PRO A 312 -7.99 -36.52 -20.71
C PRO A 312 -9.01 -36.73 -21.83
N ARG A 313 -8.83 -36.04 -22.96
CA ARG A 313 -9.57 -36.38 -24.17
C ARG A 313 -9.20 -37.82 -24.54
N GLY A 314 -10.22 -38.66 -24.60
CA GLY A 314 -10.09 -40.08 -24.94
C GLY A 314 -9.50 -40.30 -26.33
N GLY A 315 -8.86 -41.45 -26.47
CA GLY A 315 -8.63 -42.10 -27.76
C GLY A 315 -9.87 -42.83 -28.26
#